data_AF-A0A822H5P5-F1
#
_entry.id   AF-A0A822H5P5-F1
#
_cell.length_a   1.000
_cell.length_b   1.000
_cell.length_c   1.000
_cell.angle_alpha   90.00
_cell.angle_beta   90.00
_cell.angle_gamma   90.00
#
_symmetry.space_group_name_H-M   'P 1'
#
loop_
_entity.id
_entity.type
_entity.pdbx_description
1 polymer ?
#
loop_
_entity_poly.entity_id
_entity_poly.type
_entity_poly.pdbx_seq_one_letter_code
_entity_poly.pdbx_strand_id
1 'polypeptide(L)'
;MILLGVSGPIQFNINITDRIDGSFYYAQNSRISSNRLNFVPVLKYSNHDGWQEYSEGNVIIWSGNSLIPPTGGAKLEDVKLRIGVIQSVPFTMISTVTNEFGQNTTKLIGYIPDLIDLLQNKMKFIPNIELIPSNRTYASLGQLVEDRVYDIIIGDVTVTA
;
A
#
# COMPACT_ATOMS: atom_id res chain seq x y z
N MET A 1 -14.02 -43.19 -16.35
CA MET A 1 -12.76 -43.81 -16.82
C MET A 1 -11.66 -42.78 -16.63
N ILE A 2 -10.66 -43.07 -15.79
CA ILE A 2 -9.54 -42.15 -15.53
C ILE A 2 -8.43 -42.49 -16.54
N LEU A 3 -8.03 -41.50 -17.33
CA LEU A 3 -6.90 -41.62 -18.26
C LEU A 3 -5.66 -41.06 -17.58
N LEU A 4 -4.57 -41.82 -17.53
CA LEU A 4 -3.29 -41.35 -17.00
C LEU A 4 -2.44 -40.81 -18.15
N GLY A 5 -2.07 -39.53 -18.09
CA GLY A 5 -1.15 -38.89 -19.03
C GLY A 5 0.15 -38.48 -18.36
N VAL A 6 1.07 -37.92 -19.16
CA VAL A 6 2.37 -37.38 -18.68
C VAL A 6 2.24 -36.28 -17.61
N SER A 7 1.07 -35.67 -17.51
CA SER A 7 0.73 -34.60 -16.55
C SER A 7 -0.15 -35.09 -15.39
N GLY A 8 -0.31 -36.41 -15.22
CA GLY A 8 -1.14 -37.01 -14.19
C GLY A 8 -2.53 -37.45 -14.70
N PRO A 9 -3.48 -37.69 -13.79
CA PRO A 9 -4.85 -38.04 -14.14
C PRO A 9 -5.50 -36.99 -15.04
N ILE A 10 -6.12 -37.43 -16.12
CA ILE A 10 -6.84 -36.60 -17.07
C ILE A 10 -8.32 -36.84 -16.83
N GLN A 11 -8.95 -35.88 -16.15
CA GLN A 11 -10.38 -35.87 -15.89
C GLN A 11 -10.94 -34.48 -16.19
N PHE A 12 -12.10 -34.44 -16.86
CA PHE A 12 -12.80 -33.22 -17.23
C PHE A 12 -14.23 -33.23 -16.66
N ASN A 13 -14.77 -32.06 -16.39
CA ASN A 13 -16.16 -31.87 -15.97
C ASN A 13 -16.93 -31.20 -17.13
N ILE A 14 -18.20 -31.57 -17.33
CA ILE A 14 -19.09 -30.94 -18.33
C ILE A 14 -19.23 -29.41 -18.15
N ASN A 15 -18.95 -28.91 -16.94
CA ASN A 15 -19.07 -27.48 -16.59
C ASN A 15 -17.73 -26.72 -16.63
N ILE A 16 -16.60 -27.38 -16.87
CA ILE A 16 -15.27 -26.76 -16.79
C ILE A 16 -14.42 -27.22 -17.97
N THR A 17 -13.84 -26.26 -18.70
CA THR A 17 -12.98 -26.55 -19.87
C THR A 17 -11.61 -27.10 -19.45
N ASP A 18 -11.17 -26.78 -18.24
CA ASP A 18 -9.90 -27.24 -17.66
C ASP A 18 -10.03 -28.62 -16.99
N ARG A 19 -8.87 -29.26 -16.79
CA ARG A 19 -8.80 -30.54 -16.07
C ARG A 19 -9.17 -30.34 -14.60
N ILE A 20 -9.91 -31.31 -14.05
CA ILE A 20 -10.27 -31.35 -12.64
C ILE A 20 -9.00 -31.48 -11.78
N ASP A 21 -8.16 -32.45 -12.12
CA ASP A 21 -6.93 -32.75 -11.40
C ASP A 21 -5.71 -32.37 -12.25
N GLY A 22 -5.11 -31.22 -11.93
CA GLY A 22 -3.88 -30.74 -12.56
C GLY A 22 -3.05 -29.89 -11.62
N SER A 23 -1.73 -29.90 -11.82
CA SER A 23 -0.80 -28.95 -11.20
C SER A 23 -0.54 -27.82 -12.19
N PHE A 24 -1.16 -26.66 -11.96
CA PHE A 24 -1.18 -25.57 -12.95
C PHE A 24 -0.18 -24.45 -12.65
N TYR A 25 0.19 -24.28 -11.37
CA TYR A 25 0.96 -23.13 -10.95
C TYR A 25 2.14 -23.52 -10.07
N TYR A 26 3.25 -22.82 -10.29
CA TYR A 26 4.45 -22.92 -9.48
C TYR A 26 4.79 -21.53 -8.93
N ALA A 27 4.99 -21.44 -7.62
CA ALA A 27 5.59 -20.25 -7.02
C ALA A 27 7.11 -20.43 -7.06
N GLN A 28 7.84 -19.39 -7.46
CA GLN A 28 9.28 -19.46 -7.67
C GLN A 28 9.98 -18.30 -6.97
N ASN A 29 11.09 -18.58 -6.29
CA ASN A 29 12.01 -17.54 -5.84
C ASN A 29 12.82 -17.04 -7.04
N SER A 30 12.86 -15.73 -7.24
CA SER A 30 13.79 -15.11 -8.18
C SER A 30 15.10 -14.76 -7.46
N ARG A 31 16.22 -15.19 -8.02
CA ARG A 31 17.55 -14.89 -7.47
C ARG A 31 18.52 -14.54 -8.58
N ILE A 32 19.41 -13.58 -8.32
CA ILE A 32 20.49 -13.26 -9.24
C ILE A 32 21.70 -14.12 -8.88
N SER A 33 22.23 -14.88 -9.83
CA SER A 33 23.48 -15.61 -9.70
C SER A 33 24.31 -15.42 -10.96
N SER A 34 25.59 -15.05 -10.81
CA SER A 34 26.53 -14.88 -11.93
C SER A 34 25.98 -13.96 -13.05
N ASN A 35 25.40 -12.82 -12.67
CA ASN A 35 24.75 -11.84 -13.56
C ASN A 35 23.58 -12.39 -14.39
N ARG A 36 22.95 -13.50 -13.96
CA ARG A 36 21.74 -14.05 -14.56
C ARG A 36 20.62 -14.19 -13.52
N LEU A 37 19.40 -13.89 -13.96
CA LEU A 37 18.20 -14.11 -13.16
C LEU A 37 17.81 -15.59 -13.26
N ASN A 38 17.78 -16.26 -12.12
CA ASN A 38 17.39 -17.66 -12.00
C ASN A 38 16.11 -17.76 -11.18
N PHE A 39 15.26 -18.71 -11.55
CA PHE A 39 14.01 -19.00 -10.85
C PHE A 39 14.07 -20.40 -10.26
N VAL A 40 13.74 -20.52 -8.97
CA VAL A 40 13.74 -21.79 -8.25
C VAL A 40 12.32 -22.06 -7.75
N PRO A 41 11.64 -23.13 -8.19
CA PRO A 41 10.30 -23.46 -7.71
C PRO A 41 10.35 -23.86 -6.24
N VAL A 42 9.42 -23.30 -5.46
CA VAL A 42 9.31 -23.52 -4.01
C VAL A 42 7.96 -24.10 -3.63
N LEU A 43 6.89 -23.71 -4.33
CA LEU A 43 5.56 -24.28 -4.15
C LEU A 43 4.98 -24.75 -5.47
N LYS A 44 4.14 -25.78 -5.40
CA LYS A 44 3.26 -26.23 -6.48
C LYS A 44 1.81 -26.10 -6.02
N TYR A 45 0.94 -25.68 -6.92
CA TYR A 45 -0.50 -25.65 -6.68
C TYR A 45 -1.19 -26.78 -7.43
N SER A 46 -2.03 -27.55 -6.75
CA SER A 46 -2.99 -28.46 -7.35
C SER A 46 -4.41 -28.12 -6.88
N ASN A 47 -5.42 -28.43 -7.69
CA ASN A 47 -6.82 -28.21 -7.31
C ASN A 47 -7.25 -29.08 -6.12
N HIS A 48 -6.59 -30.22 -5.89
CA HIS A 48 -6.91 -31.15 -4.81
C HIS A 48 -6.27 -30.73 -3.48
N ASP A 49 -4.98 -30.38 -3.51
CA ASP A 49 -4.18 -30.17 -2.31
C ASP A 49 -3.90 -28.69 -2.00
N GLY A 50 -4.27 -27.80 -2.91
CA GLY A 50 -3.88 -26.40 -2.84
C GLY A 50 -2.37 -26.22 -3.03
N TRP A 51 -1.81 -25.23 -2.34
CA TRP A 51 -0.36 -24.98 -2.34
C TRP A 51 0.37 -25.98 -1.45
N GLN A 52 1.29 -26.72 -2.05
CA GLN A 52 2.21 -27.61 -1.36
C GLN A 52 3.65 -27.26 -1.68
N GLU A 53 4.59 -27.69 -0.82
CA GLU A 53 6.01 -27.63 -1.11
C GLU A 53 6.34 -28.38 -2.41
N TYR A 54 7.17 -27.77 -3.25
CA TYR A 54 7.56 -28.39 -4.52
C TYR A 54 8.48 -29.60 -4.30
N SER A 55 9.41 -29.52 -3.34
CA SER A 55 10.28 -30.61 -2.88
C SER A 55 10.72 -30.35 -1.45
N GLU A 56 11.04 -31.43 -0.71
CA GLU A 56 11.58 -31.32 0.64
C GLU A 56 12.84 -30.46 0.66
N GLY A 57 12.88 -29.46 1.55
CA GLY A 57 14.01 -28.56 1.73
C GLY A 57 13.98 -27.26 0.91
N ASN A 58 12.95 -27.04 0.09
CA ASN A 58 12.76 -25.72 -0.55
C ASN A 58 12.24 -24.70 0.47
N VAL A 59 12.87 -23.53 0.53
CA VAL A 59 12.46 -22.45 1.43
C VAL A 59 12.05 -21.22 0.62
N ILE A 60 10.92 -20.62 0.99
CA ILE A 60 10.49 -19.33 0.43
C ILE A 60 11.41 -18.24 0.98
N ILE A 61 12.02 -17.47 0.08
CA ILE A 61 12.89 -16.37 0.45
C ILE A 61 12.14 -15.07 0.14
N TRP A 62 11.81 -14.33 1.18
CA TRP A 62 11.16 -13.04 1.09
C TRP A 62 12.17 -11.94 0.75
N SER A 63 11.66 -10.80 0.31
CA SER A 63 12.46 -9.59 0.04
C SER A 63 13.43 -9.30 1.19
N GLY A 64 14.67 -8.97 0.85
CA GLY A 64 15.74 -8.78 1.84
C GLY A 64 16.42 -10.07 2.31
N ASN A 65 16.24 -11.19 1.58
CA ASN A 65 16.81 -12.50 1.93
C ASN A 65 16.29 -13.05 3.28
N SER A 66 15.03 -12.75 3.60
CA SER A 66 14.39 -13.19 4.84
C SER A 66 13.71 -14.56 4.66
N LEU A 67 13.91 -15.46 5.63
CA LEU A 67 13.16 -16.72 5.71
C LEU A 67 11.88 -16.58 6.56
N ILE A 68 11.73 -15.44 7.24
CA ILE A 68 10.57 -15.13 8.05
C ILE A 68 9.56 -14.43 7.13
N PRO A 69 8.32 -14.95 7.01
CA PRO A 69 7.29 -14.29 6.23
C PRO A 69 7.02 -12.89 6.78
N PRO A 70 6.89 -11.87 5.91
CA PRO A 70 6.54 -10.53 6.36
C PRO A 70 5.15 -10.60 6.99
N THR A 71 5.10 -10.40 8.31
CA THR A 71 3.85 -10.34 9.06
C THR A 71 3.46 -8.88 9.25
N GLY A 72 2.41 -8.42 8.56
CA GLY A 72 1.83 -7.10 8.79
C GLY A 72 1.24 -6.46 7.54
N GLY A 73 0.23 -5.61 7.74
CA GLY A 73 -0.19 -4.65 6.72
C GLY A 73 0.83 -3.53 6.57
N ALA A 74 0.72 -2.76 5.49
CA ALA A 74 1.53 -1.56 5.29
C ALA A 74 1.39 -0.63 6.51
N LYS A 75 2.53 -0.22 7.08
CA LYS A 75 2.59 0.78 8.15
C LYS A 75 2.86 2.15 7.52
N LEU A 76 2.34 3.20 8.15
CA LEU A 76 2.58 4.60 7.75
C LEU A 76 3.87 5.18 8.37
N GLU A 77 4.58 4.39 9.18
CA GLU A 77 5.86 4.79 9.78
C GLU A 77 6.87 5.14 8.68
N ASP A 78 7.50 6.32 8.81
CA ASP A 78 8.45 6.91 7.85
C ASP A 78 7.91 7.21 6.44
N VAL A 79 6.58 7.12 6.24
CA VAL A 79 5.94 7.51 4.97
C VAL A 79 5.74 9.03 4.94
N LYS A 80 6.20 9.68 3.85
CA LYS A 80 5.89 11.09 3.59
C LYS A 80 4.45 11.22 3.10
N LEU A 81 3.63 11.94 3.85
CA LEU A 81 2.22 12.19 3.50
C LEU A 81 2.05 13.65 3.08
N ARG A 82 1.47 13.87 1.90
CA ARG A 82 1.05 15.19 1.43
C ARG A 82 -0.33 15.49 1.98
N ILE A 83 -0.38 16.37 2.97
CA ILE A 83 -1.58 16.72 3.72
C ILE A 83 -2.09 18.06 3.22
N GLY A 84 -3.23 18.05 2.54
CA GLY A 84 -3.94 19.26 2.17
C GLY A 84 -4.78 19.78 3.32
N VAL A 85 -4.57 21.05 3.71
CA VAL A 85 -5.35 21.70 4.78
C VAL A 85 -6.12 22.89 4.22
N ILE A 86 -7.35 23.06 4.67
CA ILE A 86 -8.22 24.18 4.30
C ILE A 86 -8.12 25.26 5.37
N GLN A 87 -8.04 26.53 4.96
CA GLN A 87 -8.18 27.64 5.89
C GLN A 87 -9.64 27.80 6.30
N SER A 88 -9.95 27.54 7.57
CA SER A 88 -11.29 27.71 8.13
C SER A 88 -11.19 28.09 9.60
N VAL A 89 -11.75 29.23 9.98
CA VAL A 89 -11.74 29.70 11.38
C VAL A 89 -12.83 28.98 12.15
N PRO A 90 -12.56 28.38 13.34
CA PRO A 90 -11.32 28.45 14.13
C PRO A 90 -10.37 27.24 13.96
N PHE A 91 -10.64 26.34 13.02
CA PHE A 91 -9.95 25.07 12.86
C PHE A 91 -8.52 25.20 12.30
N THR A 92 -8.32 26.04 11.29
CA THR A 92 -7.02 26.34 10.68
C THR A 92 -6.95 27.84 10.34
N MET A 93 -5.96 28.51 10.90
CA MET A 93 -5.67 29.93 10.69
C MET A 93 -4.21 30.10 10.29
N ILE A 94 -3.94 31.20 9.59
CA ILE A 94 -2.58 31.57 9.20
C ILE A 94 -2.12 32.66 10.18
N SER A 95 -0.98 32.43 10.81
CA SER A 95 -0.29 33.42 11.63
C SER A 95 1.02 33.81 10.98
N THR A 96 1.30 35.11 10.93
CA THR A 96 2.60 35.61 10.46
C THR A 96 3.57 35.58 11.63
N VAL A 97 4.62 34.77 11.51
CA VAL A 97 5.70 34.66 12.49
C VAL A 97 6.96 35.24 11.89
N THR A 98 7.70 36.04 12.66
CA THR A 98 9.00 36.53 12.22
C THR A 98 10.06 35.48 12.56
N ASN A 99 10.74 34.94 11.56
CA ASN A 99 11.86 34.02 11.76
C ASN A 99 13.05 34.72 12.41
N GLU A 100 14.03 33.93 12.87
CA GLU A 100 15.30 34.40 13.46
C GLU A 100 16.10 35.35 12.53
N PHE A 101 15.81 35.34 11.23
CA PHE A 101 16.39 36.22 10.21
C PHE A 101 15.55 37.47 9.90
N GLY A 102 14.51 37.78 10.69
CA GLY A 102 13.65 38.94 10.47
C GLY A 102 12.67 38.81 9.30
N GLN A 103 12.60 37.64 8.67
CA GLN A 103 11.66 37.36 7.57
C GLN A 103 10.32 36.89 8.10
N ASN A 104 9.24 37.44 7.53
CA ASN A 104 7.88 37.02 7.84
C ASN A 104 7.60 35.67 7.18
N THR A 105 7.43 34.62 7.98
CA THR A 105 6.94 33.32 7.54
C THR A 105 5.49 33.12 7.95
N THR A 106 4.76 32.32 7.19
CA THR A 106 3.40 31.92 7.50
C THR A 106 3.41 30.60 8.25
N LYS A 107 2.81 30.59 9.43
CA LYS A 107 2.61 29.38 10.24
C LYS A 107 1.13 29.06 10.31
N LEU A 108 0.78 27.79 10.11
CA LEU A 108 -0.57 27.31 10.35
C LEU A 108 -0.77 27.11 11.87
N ILE A 109 -1.83 27.70 12.40
CA ILE A 109 -2.24 27.59 13.82
C ILE A 109 -3.71 27.16 13.89
N GLY A 110 -4.11 26.52 14.98
CA GLY A 110 -5.48 26.06 15.20
C GLY A 110 -5.54 24.57 15.54
N TYR A 111 -6.75 24.03 15.59
CA TYR A 111 -7.00 22.63 15.96
C TYR A 111 -6.40 21.63 14.97
N ILE A 112 -6.42 21.92 13.66
CA ILE A 112 -6.01 20.97 12.63
C ILE A 112 -4.50 20.70 12.63
N PRO A 113 -3.61 21.71 12.72
CA PRO A 113 -2.18 21.46 12.95
C PRO A 113 -1.91 20.59 14.19
N ASP A 114 -2.56 20.88 15.33
CA ASP A 114 -2.38 20.12 16.57
C ASP A 114 -2.85 18.66 16.42
N LEU A 115 -3.93 18.43 15.66
CA LEU A 115 -4.40 17.09 15.33
C LEU A 115 -3.39 16.34 14.45
N ILE A 116 -2.77 17.01 13.48
CA ILE A 116 -1.74 16.41 12.63
C ILE A 116 -0.53 16.03 13.47
N ASP A 117 -0.08 16.89 14.39
CA ASP A 117 1.03 16.58 15.32
C ASP A 117 0.70 15.37 16.21
N LEU A 118 -0.53 15.28 16.72
CA LEU A 118 -0.99 14.11 17.48
C LEU A 118 -0.96 12.82 16.64
N LEU A 119 -1.44 12.89 15.40
CA LEU A 119 -1.45 11.76 14.48
C LEU A 119 -0.03 11.34 14.09
N GLN A 120 0.85 12.31 13.84
CA GLN A 120 2.27 12.09 13.57
C GLN A 120 2.91 11.35 14.74
N ASN A 121 2.67 11.78 15.98
CA ASN A 121 3.25 11.12 17.16
C ASN A 121 2.77 9.67 17.34
N LYS A 122 1.52 9.37 16.94
CA LYS A 122 0.95 8.02 17.06
C LYS A 122 1.34 7.09 15.92
N MET A 123 1.35 7.59 14.69
CA MET A 123 1.53 6.79 13.47
C MET A 123 2.93 6.89 12.87
N LYS A 124 3.73 7.87 13.31
CA LYS A 124 5.12 8.14 12.92
C LYS A 124 5.33 8.37 11.41
N PHE A 125 4.34 8.94 10.72
CA PHE A 125 4.53 9.42 9.36
C PHE A 125 5.28 10.76 9.33
N ILE A 126 5.73 11.18 8.15
CA ILE A 126 6.38 12.47 7.93
C ILE A 126 5.38 13.42 7.26
N PRO A 127 4.83 14.43 7.97
CA PRO A 127 3.86 15.35 7.38
C PRO A 127 4.52 16.33 6.41
N ASN A 128 3.96 16.47 5.21
CA ASN A 128 4.15 17.62 4.32
C ASN A 128 2.81 18.37 4.24
N ILE A 129 2.67 19.42 5.04
CA ILE A 129 1.41 20.17 5.17
C ILE A 129 1.39 21.31 4.15
N GLU A 130 0.38 21.33 3.31
CA GLU A 130 0.17 22.37 2.31
C GLU A 130 -1.22 22.99 2.46
N LEU A 131 -1.27 24.32 2.37
CA LEU A 131 -2.53 25.03 2.38
C LEU A 131 -3.19 24.94 1.00
N ILE A 132 -4.40 24.40 0.95
CA ILE A 132 -5.18 24.33 -0.28
C ILE A 132 -5.69 25.74 -0.63
N PRO A 133 -5.53 26.20 -1.88
CA PRO A 133 -6.04 27.50 -2.32
C PRO A 133 -7.55 27.63 -2.09
N SER A 134 -7.98 28.78 -1.57
CA SER A 134 -9.39 29.09 -1.25
C SER A 134 -10.31 29.26 -2.46
N ASN A 135 -9.78 29.18 -3.68
CA ASN A 135 -10.56 29.27 -4.92
C ASN A 135 -11.23 27.94 -5.32
N ARG A 136 -11.06 26.88 -4.52
CA ARG A 136 -11.59 25.54 -4.75
C ARG A 136 -12.89 25.33 -3.97
N THR A 137 -13.84 24.63 -4.57
CA THR A 137 -15.07 24.20 -3.87
C THR A 137 -14.79 22.92 -3.07
N TYR A 138 -15.57 22.67 -2.01
CA TYR A 138 -15.45 21.43 -1.21
C TYR A 138 -15.55 20.15 -2.05
N ALA A 139 -16.42 20.15 -3.08
CA ALA A 139 -16.55 19.03 -4.01
C ALA A 139 -15.24 18.73 -4.79
N SER A 140 -14.44 19.76 -5.08
CA SER A 140 -13.16 19.60 -5.78
C SER A 140 -12.03 19.08 -4.87
N LEU A 141 -12.23 19.05 -3.55
CA LEU A 141 -11.23 18.50 -2.62
C LEU A 141 -11.12 16.99 -2.76
N GLY A 142 -12.25 16.29 -2.90
CA GLY A 142 -12.25 14.85 -3.14
C GLY A 142 -11.47 14.49 -4.41
N GLN A 143 -11.61 15.30 -5.46
CA GLN A 143 -10.85 15.13 -6.71
C GLN A 143 -9.35 15.26 -6.49
N LEU A 144 -8.88 16.16 -5.62
CA LEU A 144 -7.44 16.31 -5.35
C LEU A 144 -6.83 15.07 -4.68
N VAL A 145 -7.63 14.30 -3.93
CA VAL A 145 -7.21 13.01 -3.37
C VAL A 145 -7.24 11.93 -4.44
N GLU A 146 -8.30 11.89 -5.27
CA GLU A 146 -8.43 10.95 -6.39
C GLU A 146 -7.29 11.11 -7.40
N ASP A 147 -6.97 12.35 -7.76
CA ASP A 147 -5.88 12.74 -8.66
C ASP A 147 -4.49 12.56 -8.04
N ARG A 148 -4.42 12.12 -6.77
CA ARG A 148 -3.19 11.92 -6.00
C ARG A 148 -2.33 13.18 -5.88
N VAL A 149 -2.95 14.36 -5.88
CA VAL A 149 -2.27 15.62 -5.54
C VAL A 149 -1.95 15.63 -4.05
N TYR A 150 -2.94 15.26 -3.24
CA TYR A 150 -2.80 15.04 -1.81
C TYR A 150 -3.08 13.59 -1.46
N ASP A 151 -2.42 13.08 -0.43
CA ASP A 151 -2.68 11.72 0.08
C ASP A 151 -3.84 11.75 1.09
N ILE A 152 -4.03 12.88 1.77
CA ILE A 152 -5.11 13.12 2.72
C ILE A 152 -5.45 14.61 2.75
N ILE A 153 -6.73 14.91 2.97
CA ILE A 153 -7.20 16.27 3.23
C ILE A 153 -7.80 16.31 4.63
N ILE A 154 -7.42 17.33 5.40
CA ILE A 154 -7.88 17.52 6.78
C ILE A 154 -8.41 18.94 6.92
N GLY A 155 -9.67 19.06 7.34
CA GLY A 155 -10.36 20.32 7.51
C GLY A 155 -11.78 20.10 8.01
N ASP A 156 -12.58 21.16 8.03
CA ASP A 156 -14.01 21.17 8.30
C ASP A 156 -14.81 20.63 7.10
N VAL A 157 -14.53 19.39 6.70
CA VAL A 157 -15.20 18.74 5.58
C VAL A 157 -16.49 18.08 6.08
N THR A 158 -17.63 18.59 5.61
CA THR A 158 -18.95 18.00 5.91
C THR A 158 -19.11 16.65 5.20
N VAL A 159 -19.42 15.61 5.96
CA VAL A 159 -19.79 14.29 5.41
C VAL A 159 -21.28 14.31 5.05
N THR A 160 -21.59 14.19 3.76
CA THR A 160 -22.96 14.04 3.24
C THR A 160 -23.23 12.57 2.93
N ALA A 161 -24.34 12.03 3.41
CA ALA A 161 -24.77 10.66 3.19
C ALA A 161 -25.61 10.52 1.91
#